data_AF-A0A6H1WUK8-F1
#
_entry.id   AF-A0A6H1WUK8-F1
#
_cell.length_a   1.000
_cell.length_b   1.000
_cell.length_c   1.000
_cell.angle_alpha   90.00
_cell.angle_beta   90.00
_cell.angle_gamma   90.00
#
_symmetry.space_group_name_H-M   'P 1'
#
loop_
_entity.id
_entity.type
_entity.pdbx_description
1 polymer ?
#
loop_
_entity_poly.entity_id
_entity_poly.type
_entity_poly.pdbx_seq_one_letter_code
_entity_poly.pdbx_strand_id
1 'polypeptide(L)'
;MKVNLNPLKNFPGQGLEKKSVQENTFGELLRQKIQEVDRDQKAALRALEDLAAGRQTDLTQLTLALTRADLSFKLLLRVRNKVLEAYQEIMRMQI
;
A
#
# COMPACT_ATOMS: atom_id res chain seq x y z
N MET A 1 57.59 4.78 -32.57
CA MET A 1 57.43 5.56 -31.32
C MET A 1 56.39 6.66 -31.52
N LYS A 2 55.11 6.39 -31.21
CA LYS A 2 54.03 7.33 -30.85
C LYS A 2 52.92 6.51 -30.20
N VAL A 3 53.05 6.22 -28.90
CA VAL A 3 51.96 5.59 -28.13
C VAL A 3 51.05 6.73 -27.70
N ASN A 4 49.82 6.73 -28.19
CA ASN A 4 48.81 7.74 -27.85
C ASN A 4 48.47 7.63 -26.37
N LEU A 5 48.75 8.72 -25.65
CA LEU A 5 48.30 8.97 -24.28
C LEU A 5 46.85 9.44 -24.34
N ASN A 6 45.91 8.62 -23.89
CA ASN A 6 44.59 9.10 -23.47
C ASN A 6 44.52 9.03 -21.93
N PRO A 7 44.79 10.16 -21.24
CA PRO A 7 44.77 10.22 -19.79
C PRO A 7 43.33 10.28 -19.27
N LEU A 8 43.10 9.60 -18.15
CA LEU A 8 42.12 9.96 -17.13
C LEU A 8 40.69 10.24 -17.63
N LYS A 9 39.97 9.16 -17.98
CA LYS A 9 38.50 9.19 -18.08
C LYS A 9 37.80 8.40 -16.96
N ASN A 10 38.44 8.36 -15.78
CA ASN A 10 37.82 7.96 -14.52
C ASN A 10 37.62 9.20 -13.65
N PHE A 11 36.60 10.00 -14.01
CA PHE A 11 36.01 10.96 -13.08
C PHE A 11 34.79 10.29 -12.44
N PRO A 12 34.75 10.09 -11.11
CA PRO A 12 33.56 9.65 -10.41
C PRO A 12 32.56 10.80 -10.40
N GLY A 13 31.70 10.86 -11.42
CA GLY A 13 30.78 12.00 -11.59
C GLY A 13 29.69 11.83 -12.63
N GLN A 14 29.39 10.61 -13.10
CA GLN A 14 28.26 10.38 -13.99
C GLN A 14 27.51 9.10 -13.64
N GLY A 15 26.19 9.26 -13.53
CA GLY A 15 25.26 8.16 -13.36
C GLY A 15 24.83 7.93 -11.92
N LEU A 16 24.34 8.98 -11.23
CA LEU A 16 23.16 8.70 -10.42
C LEU A 16 22.11 8.20 -11.42
N GLU A 17 22.03 6.88 -11.61
CA GLU A 17 20.79 6.26 -12.02
C GLU A 17 19.76 6.83 -11.06
N LYS A 18 19.00 7.82 -11.54
CA LYS A 18 17.68 8.08 -11.03
C LYS A 18 16.95 6.78 -11.29
N LYS A 19 17.10 5.83 -10.39
CA LYS A 19 16.08 4.84 -10.11
C LYS A 19 14.89 5.73 -9.82
N SER A 20 14.07 5.92 -10.85
CA SER A 20 12.79 6.61 -10.72
C SER A 20 12.10 5.80 -9.65
N VAL A 21 12.15 6.29 -8.41
CA VAL A 21 11.23 5.88 -7.38
C VAL A 21 9.92 6.18 -8.06
N GLN A 22 9.24 5.12 -8.50
CA GLN A 22 7.89 5.24 -8.96
C GLN A 22 7.15 5.69 -7.71
N GLU A 23 7.02 7.00 -7.54
CA GLU A 23 6.26 7.60 -6.47
C GLU A 23 4.83 7.19 -6.77
N ASN A 24 4.44 6.01 -6.28
CA ASN A 24 3.06 5.60 -6.27
C ASN A 24 2.31 6.75 -5.64
N THR A 25 1.41 7.35 -6.40
CA THR A 25 0.63 8.47 -5.89
C THR A 25 -0.12 8.00 -4.66
N PHE A 26 -0.36 8.90 -3.71
CA PHE A 26 -1.14 8.56 -2.51
C PHE A 26 -2.49 7.89 -2.86
N GLY A 27 -3.12 8.31 -3.96
CA GLY A 27 -4.35 7.70 -4.47
C GLY A 27 -4.19 6.25 -4.94
N GLU A 28 -3.08 5.92 -5.61
CA GLU A 28 -2.76 4.54 -6.00
C GLU A 28 -2.48 3.66 -4.78
N LEU A 29 -1.70 4.17 -3.83
CA LEU A 29 -1.44 3.46 -2.56
C LEU A 29 -2.75 3.23 -1.79
N LEU A 30 -3.60 4.25 -1.67
CA LEU A 30 -4.90 4.14 -1.01
C LEU A 30 -5.80 3.12 -1.72
N ARG A 31 -5.84 3.14 -3.05
CA ARG A 31 -6.60 2.16 -3.85
C ARG A 31 -6.10 0.74 -3.63
N GLN A 32 -4.79 0.53 -3.62
CA GLN A 32 -4.20 -0.78 -3.32
C GLN A 32 -4.59 -1.26 -1.92
N LYS A 33 -4.52 -0.38 -0.91
CA LYS A 33 -4.90 -0.72 0.47
C LYS A 33 -6.39 -1.01 0.63
N ILE A 34 -7.27 -0.31 -0.09
CA ILE A 34 -8.71 -0.64 -0.14
C ILE A 34 -8.92 -2.06 -0.68
N GLN A 35 -8.23 -2.40 -1.77
CA GLN A 35 -8.33 -3.74 -2.37
C GLN A 35 -7.78 -4.84 -1.45
N GLU A 36 -6.71 -4.55 -0.71
CA GLU A 36 -6.14 -5.45 0.30
C GLU A 36 -7.16 -5.74 1.41
N VAL A 37 -7.80 -4.70 1.96
CA VAL A 37 -8.84 -4.85 3.00
C VAL A 37 -10.05 -5.65 2.50
N ASP A 38 -10.50 -5.42 1.26
CA ASP A 38 -11.60 -6.21 0.66
C ASP A 38 -11.23 -7.70 0.52
N ARG A 39 -9.99 -8.00 0.13
CA ARG A 39 -9.49 -9.38 0.05
C ARG A 39 -9.43 -10.03 1.43
N ASP A 40 -8.91 -9.32 2.42
CA ASP A 40 -8.80 -9.81 3.80
C ASP A 40 -10.18 -10.10 4.40
N GLN A 41 -11.17 -9.21 4.17
CA GLN A 41 -12.56 -9.45 4.59
C GLN A 41 -13.15 -10.70 3.95
N LYS A 42 -12.99 -10.86 2.63
CA LYS A 42 -13.50 -12.05 1.91
C LYS A 42 -12.83 -13.34 2.35
N ALA A 43 -11.52 -13.30 2.60
CA ALA A 43 -10.78 -14.45 3.10
C ALA A 43 -11.26 -14.85 4.50
N ALA A 44 -11.49 -13.88 5.39
CA ALA A 44 -12.00 -14.14 6.73
C ALA A 44 -13.43 -14.71 6.70
N LEU A 45 -14.30 -14.22 5.81
CA LEU A 45 -15.66 -14.76 5.62
C LEU A 45 -15.64 -16.22 5.13
N ARG A 46 -14.78 -16.55 4.16
CA ARG A 46 -14.62 -17.94 3.69
C ARG A 46 -14.13 -18.87 4.80
N ALA A 47 -13.15 -18.41 5.57
CA ALA A 47 -12.63 -19.19 6.69
C ALA A 47 -13.68 -19.40 7.80
N LEU A 48 -14.61 -18.45 7.97
CA LEU A 48 -15.76 -18.59 8.86
C LEU A 48 -16.79 -19.60 8.33
N GLU A 49 -17.08 -19.56 7.04
CA GLU A 49 -17.96 -20.55 6.37
C GLU A 49 -17.38 -21.97 6.48
N ASP A 50 -16.08 -22.12 6.29
CA ASP A 50 -15.38 -23.40 6.39
C ASP A 50 -15.42 -23.96 7.82
N LEU A 51 -15.24 -23.10 8.82
CA LEU A 51 -15.41 -23.48 10.22
C LEU A 51 -16.86 -23.89 10.52
N ALA A 52 -17.84 -23.13 10.06
CA ALA A 52 -19.26 -23.43 10.24
C ALA A 52 -19.68 -24.74 9.55
N ALA A 53 -19.03 -25.09 8.44
CA ALA A 53 -19.18 -26.36 7.73
C ALA A 53 -18.47 -27.53 8.41
N GLY A 54 -17.83 -27.32 9.58
CA GLY A 54 -17.14 -28.36 10.33
C GLY A 54 -15.78 -28.76 9.78
N ARG A 55 -15.19 -27.97 8.86
CA ARG A 55 -13.81 -28.18 8.44
C ARG A 55 -12.88 -27.75 9.58
N GLN A 56 -11.79 -28.48 9.80
CA GLN A 56 -10.77 -28.11 10.80
C GLN A 56 -10.09 -26.81 10.38
N THR A 57 -10.66 -25.69 10.80
CA THR A 57 -10.04 -24.38 10.76
C THR A 57 -9.59 -24.04 12.17
N ASP A 58 -8.36 -23.55 12.31
CA ASP A 58 -7.84 -23.04 13.57
C ASP A 58 -8.66 -21.81 14.00
N LEU A 59 -9.52 -22.00 14.99
CA LEU A 59 -10.42 -20.97 15.52
C LEU A 59 -9.66 -19.71 15.97
N THR A 60 -8.46 -19.88 16.54
CA THR A 60 -7.65 -18.75 17.01
C THR A 60 -7.14 -17.93 15.83
N GLN A 61 -6.70 -18.59 14.76
CA GLN A 61 -6.30 -17.88 13.54
C GLN A 61 -7.47 -17.19 12.84
N LEU A 62 -8.65 -17.82 12.82
CA LEU A 62 -9.85 -17.20 12.26
C LEU A 62 -10.25 -15.94 13.03
N THR A 63 -10.34 -16.03 14.35
CA THR A 63 -10.71 -14.88 15.19
C THR A 63 -9.69 -13.74 15.09
N LEU A 64 -8.40 -14.06 14.95
CA LEU A 64 -7.35 -13.07 14.69
C LEU A 64 -7.52 -12.42 13.32
N ALA A 65 -7.78 -13.21 12.26
CA ALA A 65 -8.00 -12.71 10.91
C ALA A 65 -9.23 -11.78 10.85
N LEU A 66 -10.34 -12.17 11.49
CA LEU A 66 -11.54 -11.35 11.61
C LEU A 66 -11.26 -10.03 12.33
N THR A 67 -10.56 -10.09 13.47
CA THR A 67 -10.19 -8.88 14.24
C THR A 67 -9.30 -7.94 13.43
N ARG A 68 -8.33 -8.49 12.69
CA ARG A 68 -7.47 -7.71 11.80
C ARG A 68 -8.28 -7.05 10.68
N ALA A 69 -9.15 -7.79 10.02
CA ALA A 69 -9.98 -7.27 8.92
C ALA A 69 -10.90 -6.13 9.40
N ASP A 70 -11.53 -6.28 10.56
CA ASP A 70 -12.37 -5.23 11.17
C ASP A 70 -11.57 -3.98 11.53
N LEU A 71 -10.40 -4.14 12.17
CA LEU A 71 -9.54 -3.01 12.53
C LEU A 71 -9.05 -2.26 11.29
N SER A 72 -8.58 -2.97 10.26
CA SER A 72 -8.12 -2.38 9.01
C SER A 72 -9.25 -1.63 8.29
N PHE A 73 -10.47 -2.18 8.31
CA PHE A 73 -11.63 -1.51 7.74
C PHE A 73 -12.00 -0.22 8.50
N LYS A 74 -12.01 -0.26 9.84
CA LYS A 74 -12.23 0.94 10.67
C LYS A 74 -11.19 2.02 10.40
N LEU A 75 -9.93 1.64 10.25
CA LEU A 75 -8.87 2.57 9.87
C LEU A 75 -9.14 3.19 8.50
N LEU A 76 -9.52 2.39 7.51
CA LEU A 76 -9.83 2.86 6.17
C LEU A 76 -10.97 3.89 6.16
N LEU A 77 -12.03 3.67 6.95
CA LEU A 77 -13.13 4.63 7.08
C LEU A 77 -12.66 5.97 7.65
N ARG A 78 -11.75 5.95 8.63
CA ARG A 78 -11.15 7.19 9.17
C ARG A 78 -10.34 7.93 8.11
N VAL A 79 -9.54 7.21 7.33
CA VAL A 79 -8.78 7.79 6.23
C VAL A 79 -9.71 8.39 5.18
N ARG A 80 -10.76 7.66 4.77
CA ARG A 80 -11.79 8.15 3.84
C ARG A 80 -12.39 9.46 4.34
N ASN A 81 -12.83 9.51 5.60
CA ASN A 81 -13.42 10.71 6.19
C ASN A 81 -12.42 11.87 6.17
N LYS A 82 -11.15 11.62 6.56
CA LYS A 82 -10.13 12.66 6.59
C LYS A 82 -9.82 13.23 5.19
N VAL A 83 -9.81 12.39 4.17
CA VAL A 83 -9.63 12.83 2.78
C VAL A 83 -10.81 13.70 2.31
N LEU A 84 -12.04 13.32 2.65
CA LEU A 84 -13.23 14.13 2.34
C LEU A 84 -13.21 15.48 3.08
N GLU A 85 -12.83 15.49 4.35
CA GLU A 85 -12.64 16.73 5.12
C GLU A 85 -11.58 17.64 4.49
N ALA A 86 -10.42 17.09 4.11
CA ALA A 86 -9.35 17.86 3.48
C ALA A 86 -9.81 18.46 2.14
N TYR A 87 -10.57 17.70 1.34
CA TYR A 87 -11.18 18.21 0.11
C TYR A 87 -12.18 19.34 0.38
N GLN A 88 -13.06 19.18 1.38
CA GLN A 88 -14.02 20.22 1.78
C GLN A 88 -13.31 21.48 2.29
N GLU A 89 -12.21 21.35 3.03
CA GLU A 89 -11.44 22.48 3.55
C GLU A 89 -10.83 23.31 2.43
N ILE A 90 -10.24 22.66 1.43
CA ILE A 90 -9.68 23.34 0.24
C ILE A 90 -10.77 24.14 -0.48
N MET A 91 -11.97 23.58 -0.63
CA MET A 91 -13.11 24.26 -1.24
C MET A 91 -13.57 25.49 -0.44
N ARG A 92 -13.51 25.43 0.89
CA ARG A 92 -13.86 26.56 1.77
C ARG A 92 -12.86 27.71 1.72
N MET A 93 -11.60 27.47 1.33
CA MET A 93 -10.59 28.52 1.20
C MET A 93 -10.71 29.33 -0.09
N GLN A 94 -11.43 28.84 -1.11
CA GLN A 94 -11.49 29.45 -2.44
C GLN A 94 -12.70 30.40 -2.65
N ILE A 95 -13.53 30.58 -1.62
CA ILE A 95 -14.65 31.54 -1.59
C ILE A 95 -14.31 32.78 -0.76
#